data_AF-A0A3A3GA35-F1
#
_entry.id   AF-A0A3A3GA35-F1
#
_cell.length_a   1.000
_cell.length_b   1.000
_cell.length_c   1.000
_cell.angle_alpha   90.00
_cell.angle_beta   90.00
_cell.angle_gamma   90.00
#
_symmetry.space_group_name_H-M   'P 1'
#
loop_
_entity.id
_entity.type
_entity.pdbx_description
1 polymer ?
#
loop_
_entity_poly.entity_id
_entity_poly.type
_entity_poly.pdbx_seq_one_letter_code
_entity_poly.pdbx_strand_id
1 'polypeptide(L)' 'MATVVDCPTCGKKVEWSEKNKYRPFCSERCKQIDLGAWAEEKYSIPAVTPPADPDEDGSAH' A
#
# COMPACT_ATOMS: atom_id res chain seq x y z
N MET A 1 -21.24 16.04 2.82
CA MET A 1 -20.11 15.99 3.78
C MET A 1 -18.90 15.50 3.01
N ALA A 2 -17.73 16.11 3.21
CA ALA A 2 -16.51 15.64 2.56
C ALA A 2 -15.95 14.44 3.33
N THR A 3 -15.49 13.41 2.62
CA THR A 3 -14.84 12.25 3.24
C THR A 3 -13.47 12.68 3.77
N VAL A 4 -13.13 12.28 5.00
CA VAL A 4 -11.84 12.61 5.62
C VAL A 4 -11.09 11.31 5.84
N VAL A 5 -9.83 11.28 5.41
CA VAL A 5 -8.93 10.13 5.55
C VAL A 5 -7.68 10.54 6.30
N ASP A 6 -7.01 9.57 6.92
CA ASP A 6 -5.71 9.80 7.56
C ASP A 6 -4.59 9.65 6.52
N CYS A 7 -3.63 10.58 6.52
CA CYS A 7 -2.46 10.53 5.66
C CYS A 7 -1.63 9.27 6.00
N PRO A 8 -1.36 8.37 5.04
CA PRO A 8 -0.67 7.10 5.34
C PRO A 8 0.73 7.29 5.95
N THR A 9 1.41 8.38 5.58
CA THR A 9 2.78 8.65 6.00
C THR A 9 2.89 9.25 7.40
N CYS A 10 1.92 10.06 7.83
CA CYS A 10 2.05 10.87 9.05
C CYS A 10 0.79 10.95 9.92
N GLY A 11 -0.30 10.30 9.52
CA GLY A 11 -1.56 10.24 10.26
C GLY A 11 -2.39 11.53 10.28
N LYS A 12 -1.94 12.61 9.62
CA LYS A 12 -2.73 13.86 9.57
C LYS A 12 -4.05 13.62 8.84
N LYS A 13 -5.16 14.14 9.38
CA LYS A 13 -6.48 14.13 8.72
C LYS A 13 -6.49 15.02 7.48
N VAL A 14 -6.99 14.48 6.38
CA VAL A 14 -7.03 15.11 5.06
C VAL A 14 -8.42 14.97 4.46
N GLU A 15 -8.97 16.10 3.99
CA GLU A 15 -10.21 16.10 3.22
C GLU A 15 -9.98 15.50 1.81
N TRP A 16 -10.80 14.51 1.47
CA TRP A 16 -10.91 13.97 0.12
C TRP A 16 -11.78 14.92 -0.72
N SER A 17 -11.15 15.64 -1.64
CA SER A 17 -11.70 16.78 -2.36
C SER A 17 -11.10 16.80 -3.77
N GLU A 18 -11.09 17.91 -4.50
CA GLU A 18 -10.21 18.12 -5.67
C GLU A 18 -9.06 19.12 -5.39
N LYS A 19 -9.19 19.88 -4.30
CA LYS A 19 -8.23 20.94 -3.91
C LYS A 19 -6.85 20.44 -3.46
N ASN A 20 -6.78 19.37 -2.67
CA ASN A 20 -5.53 18.67 -2.31
C ASN A 20 -5.02 17.74 -3.42
N LYS A 21 -4.13 18.22 -4.29
CA LYS A 21 -3.54 17.44 -5.40
C LYS A 21 -2.77 16.17 -4.98
N TYR A 22 -2.49 15.98 -3.69
CA TYR A 22 -1.66 14.89 -3.17
C TYR A 22 -2.43 13.80 -2.43
N ARG A 23 -3.77 13.79 -2.49
CA ARG A 23 -4.57 12.72 -1.85
C ARG A 23 -4.06 11.32 -2.21
N PRO A 24 -4.03 10.36 -1.26
CA PRO A 24 -4.51 10.46 0.13
C PRO A 24 -3.54 11.18 1.09
N PHE A 25 -2.40 11.65 0.61
CA PHE A 25 -1.38 12.30 1.44
C PHE A 25 -1.71 13.76 1.76
N CYS A 26 -1.19 14.26 2.88
CA CYS A 26 -1.39 15.66 3.27
C CYS A 26 -0.50 16.65 2.50
N SER A 27 0.54 16.17 1.82
CA SER A 27 1.50 16.99 1.07
C SER A 27 2.33 16.15 0.09
N GLU A 28 2.99 16.82 -0.85
CA GLU A 28 3.96 16.20 -1.76
C GLU A 28 5.07 15.46 -1.01
N ARG A 29 5.59 16.04 0.08
CA ARG A 29 6.63 15.40 0.90
C ARG A 29 6.19 14.03 1.41
N CYS A 30 4.96 13.92 1.91
CA CYS A 30 4.45 12.63 2.42
C CYS A 30 4.31 11.60 1.28
N LYS A 31 3.82 12.02 0.11
CA LYS A 31 3.80 11.17 -1.09
C LYS A 31 5.19 10.65 -1.45
N GLN A 32 6.22 11.51 -1.45
CA GLN A 32 7.58 11.11 -1.82
C GLN A 32 8.21 10.16 -0.78
N ILE A 33 7.96 10.37 0.51
CA ILE A 33 8.43 9.46 1.56
C ILE A 33 7.82 8.07 1.38
N ASP A 34 6.52 7.99 1.10
CA ASP A 34 5.84 6.72 0.88
C ASP A 34 6.43 5.97 -0.33
N LEU A 35 6.61 6.67 -1.45
CA LEU A 35 7.28 6.12 -2.63
C LEU A 35 8.71 5.65 -2.33
N GLY A 36 9.46 6.41 -1.52
CA GLY A 36 10.79 6.02 -1.07
C GLY A 36 10.79 4.74 -0.23
N ALA A 37 9.83 4.60 0.69
CA ALA A 37 9.70 3.40 1.51
C ALA A 37 9.39 2.15 0.67
N TRP A 38 8.60 2.29 -0.40
CA TRP A 38 8.40 1.21 -1.38
C TRP A 38 9.68 0.88 -2.16
N ALA A 39 10.39 1.90 -2.64
CA ALA A 39 11.64 1.71 -3.38
C ALA A 39 12.75 1.08 -2.52
N GLU A 40 12.73 1.32 -1.21
CA GLU A 40 13.64 0.73 -0.23
C GLU A 40 13.15 -0.63 0.34
N GLU A 41 12.10 -1.22 -0.24
CA GLU A 41 11.52 -2.51 0.19
C GLU A 41 11.10 -2.55 1.67
N LYS A 42 10.80 -1.39 2.27
CA LYS A 42 10.32 -1.29 3.67
C LYS A 42 8.90 -1.82 3.83
N TYR A 43 8.13 -1.82 2.74
CA TYR A 43 6.83 -2.46 2.67
C TYR A 43 6.96 -3.79 1.92
N SER A 44 6.46 -4.86 2.53
CA SER A 44 6.37 -6.18 1.92
C SER A 44 4.97 -6.74 2.13
N ILE A 45 4.48 -7.50 1.15
CA ILE A 45 3.26 -8.29 1.30
C ILE A 45 3.70 -9.67 1.76
N PRO A 46 3.28 -10.14 2.95
CA PRO A 46 3.65 -11.46 3.42
C PRO A 46 3.10 -12.53 2.47
N ALA A 47 3.92 -13.53 2.17
CA ALA A 47 3.45 -14.69 1.42
C ALA A 47 2.41 -15.43 2.27
N VAL A 48 1.16 -15.39 1.83
CA VAL A 48 0.17 -16.39 2.24
C VAL A 48 0.54 -17.66 1.48
N THR A 49 0.83 -18.74 2.20
CA THR A 49 1.05 -20.05 1.59
C THR A 49 -0.14 -20.33 0.67
N PRO A 50 0.04 -20.42 -0.66
CA PRO A 50 -1.06 -20.81 -1.51
C PRO A 50 -1.53 -22.19 -1.06
N PRO A 51 -2.84 -22.49 -1.15
CA PRO A 51 -3.30 -23.86 -0.96
C PRO A 51 -2.50 -24.76 -1.90
N ALA A 52 -2.01 -25.89 -1.40
CA ALA A 52 -1.21 -26.83 -2.17
C ALA A 52 -1.92 -27.11 -3.51
N ASP A 53 -1.22 -26.90 -4.62
CA ASP A 53 -1.73 -27.25 -5.93
C ASP A 53 -2.08 -28.75 -5.94
N PRO A 54 -3.30 -29.15 -6.32
CA PRO A 54 -3.74 -30.55 -6.26
C PRO A 54 -3.07 -31.45 -7.31
N ASP A 55 -2.16 -30.92 -8.14
CA ASP A 55 -1.54 -31.62 -9.26
C ASP A 55 -0.09 -32.12 -8.99
N GLU A 56 0.35 -32.17 -7.73
CA GLU A 56 1.57 -32.92 -7.34
C GLU A 56 1.22 -34.34 -6.83
N ASP A 57 0.55 -35.13 -7.66
CA ASP A 57 0.53 -36.59 -7.57
C ASP A 57 1.01 -37.20 -8.89
N GLY A 58 2.22 -37.77 -8.86
CA GLY A 58 2.63 -38.78 -9.83
C GLY A 58 3.61 -38.35 -10.92
N SER A 59 4.88 -38.22 -10.57
CA SER A 59 5.92 -38.78 -11.45
C SER A 59 7.15 -39.19 -10.64
N ALA A 60 7.16 -40.45 -10.22
CA ALA A 60 8.40 -41.15 -9.99
C ALA A 60 9.00 -41.46 -11.38
N HIS A 61 10.14 -40.83 -11.69
CA HIS A 61 11.13 -41.36 -12.61
C HIS A 61 12.51 -40.83 -12.25
#